data_AF-A0A520LP21-F1
#
_entry.id   AF-A0A520LP21-F1
#
_cell.length_a   1.000
_cell.length_b   1.000
_cell.length_c   1.000
_cell.angle_alpha   90.00
_cell.angle_beta   90.00
_cell.angle_gamma   90.00
#
_symmetry.space_group_name_H-M   'P 1'
#
loop_
_entity.id
_entity.type
_entity.pdbx_description
1 polymer ?
#
loop_
_entity_poly.entity_id
_entity_poly.type
_entity_poly.pdbx_seq_one_letter_code
_entity_poly.pdbx_strand_id
1 'polypeptide(L)'
;MKFDLCPVFDSLDKFARLPIGLRMLDEYPDTKQYINSLSVKIPSLVDDVIQSQSFLRSYGRKSEATYRSYRNEIERFLLWSWSQQEKTINQLTRQDLERYFDFAKKPPKSWISDSVQTRFKFVSGEYRINEKWRPFAIKISKYDRKKQIENSSSPNVSKRSHELSGEAMKICFSAISSFYDYLTY
;
A
#
# COMPACT_ATOMS: atom_id res chain seq x y z
N MET A 1 -5.34 17.88 9.10
CA MET A 1 -4.13 17.05 8.90
C MET A 1 -4.15 16.51 7.49
N LYS A 2 -3.15 16.89 6.69
CA LYS A 2 -2.95 16.32 5.35
C LYS A 2 -2.49 14.88 5.54
N PHE A 3 -3.00 13.96 4.73
CA PHE A 3 -2.56 12.57 4.78
C PHE A 3 -1.36 12.43 3.86
N ASP A 4 -0.19 12.17 4.43
CA ASP A 4 1.09 12.34 3.76
C ASP A 4 1.62 11.06 3.09
N LEU A 5 0.80 10.02 2.91
CA LEU A 5 1.24 8.81 2.19
C LEU A 5 0.91 8.89 0.70
N CYS A 6 1.83 8.38 -0.10
CA CYS A 6 1.66 8.25 -1.55
C CYS A 6 1.71 6.77 -1.97
N PRO A 7 0.78 6.28 -2.81
CA PRO A 7 0.92 4.96 -3.42
C PRO A 7 2.17 4.90 -4.30
N VAL A 8 2.73 3.69 -4.44
CA VAL A 8 4.01 3.46 -5.15
C VAL A 8 3.80 2.61 -6.39
N PHE A 9 2.93 1.61 -6.33
CA PHE A 9 2.78 0.63 -7.40
C PHE A 9 1.36 0.65 -7.99
N ASP A 10 1.24 0.77 -9.31
CA ASP A 10 -0.07 0.84 -9.99
C ASP A 10 -0.70 -0.56 -10.20
N SER A 11 -1.75 -0.67 -11.00
CA SER A 11 -2.32 -1.95 -11.45
C SER A 11 -1.32 -2.75 -12.28
N LEU A 12 -1.49 -4.07 -12.35
CA LEU A 12 -0.57 -4.95 -13.09
C LEU A 12 -0.44 -4.52 -14.56
N ASP A 13 -1.56 -4.20 -15.21
CA ASP A 13 -1.59 -3.82 -16.63
C ASP A 13 -0.66 -2.63 -16.96
N LYS A 14 -0.64 -1.62 -16.09
CA LYS A 14 0.27 -0.47 -16.23
C LYS A 14 1.66 -0.82 -15.73
N PHE A 15 1.76 -1.37 -14.52
CA PHE A 15 3.03 -1.67 -13.86
C PHE A 15 3.94 -2.56 -14.71
N ALA A 16 3.38 -3.54 -15.41
CA ALA A 16 4.14 -4.43 -16.28
C ALA A 16 4.89 -3.69 -17.41
N ARG A 17 4.34 -2.56 -17.89
CA ARG A 17 4.88 -1.76 -19.01
C ARG A 17 5.85 -0.68 -18.55
N LEU A 18 5.88 -0.36 -17.26
CA LEU A 18 6.79 0.65 -16.73
C LEU A 18 8.26 0.20 -16.88
N PRO A 19 9.21 1.14 -16.99
CA PRO A 19 10.64 0.80 -16.98
C PRO A 19 11.08 0.24 -15.62
N ILE A 20 12.26 -0.38 -15.60
CA ILE A 20 12.88 -0.91 -14.36
C ILE A 20 13.52 0.25 -13.58
N GLY A 21 13.53 0.11 -12.25
CA GLY A 21 14.11 1.09 -11.34
C GLY A 21 13.24 2.33 -11.17
N LEU A 22 13.85 3.42 -10.67
CA LEU A 22 13.13 4.66 -10.36
C LEU A 22 12.51 5.36 -11.57
N ARG A 23 12.94 5.02 -12.79
CA ARG A 23 12.29 5.51 -14.02
C ARG A 23 10.82 5.11 -14.11
N MET A 24 10.38 4.09 -13.37
CA MET A 24 8.95 3.72 -13.31
C MET A 24 8.08 4.86 -12.77
N LEU A 25 8.68 5.83 -12.09
CA LEU A 25 8.00 6.97 -11.48
C LEU A 25 7.95 8.20 -12.39
N ASP A 26 8.48 8.14 -13.61
CA ASP A 26 8.55 9.30 -14.51
C ASP A 26 7.15 9.84 -14.87
N GLU A 27 6.15 8.96 -14.99
CA GLU A 27 4.74 9.33 -15.21
C GLU A 27 3.94 9.52 -13.90
N TYR A 28 4.59 9.37 -12.74
CA TYR A 28 3.99 9.41 -11.40
C TYR A 28 4.65 10.49 -10.53
N PRO A 29 4.45 11.78 -10.85
CA PRO A 29 5.18 12.88 -10.22
C PRO A 29 4.98 12.96 -8.70
N ASP A 30 3.78 12.66 -8.20
CA ASP A 30 3.49 12.70 -6.76
C ASP A 30 4.29 11.62 -6.00
N THR A 31 4.37 10.41 -6.56
CA THR A 31 5.16 9.32 -5.98
C THR A 31 6.65 9.62 -6.08
N LYS A 32 7.11 10.15 -7.22
CA LYS A 32 8.50 10.57 -7.41
C LYS A 32 8.92 11.61 -6.38
N GLN A 33 8.10 12.63 -6.16
CA GLN A 33 8.33 13.65 -5.15
C GLN A 33 8.33 13.06 -3.73
N TYR A 34 7.39 12.18 -3.42
CA TYR A 34 7.31 11.51 -2.11
C TYR A 34 8.59 10.71 -1.81
N ILE A 35 9.01 9.85 -2.72
CA ILE A 35 10.24 9.04 -2.59
C ILE A 35 11.48 9.94 -2.47
N ASN A 36 11.59 10.99 -3.29
CA ASN A 36 12.70 11.96 -3.21
C ASN A 36 12.73 12.71 -1.87
N SER A 37 11.57 13.04 -1.30
CA SER A 37 11.50 13.74 -0.02
C SER A 37 11.92 12.84 1.15
N LEU A 38 11.56 11.56 1.09
CA LEU A 38 11.94 10.59 2.10
C LEU A 38 13.41 10.17 1.98
N SER A 39 13.98 10.14 0.76
CA SER A 39 15.37 9.71 0.55
C SER A 39 16.39 10.67 1.14
N VAL A 40 15.99 11.92 1.41
CA VAL A 40 16.79 12.86 2.21
C VAL A 40 17.03 12.33 3.63
N LYS A 41 16.03 11.67 4.23
CA LYS A 41 16.10 11.12 5.59
C LYS A 41 16.54 9.65 5.61
N ILE A 42 16.15 8.88 4.60
CA ILE A 42 16.38 7.44 4.49
C ILE A 42 17.03 7.16 3.12
N PRO A 43 18.33 7.44 2.93
CA PRO A 43 18.96 7.39 1.60
C PRO A 43 18.79 6.05 0.87
N SER A 44 18.83 4.93 1.60
CA SER A 44 18.70 3.58 1.05
C SER A 44 17.26 3.14 0.73
N LEU A 45 16.24 3.99 0.94
CA LEU A 45 14.84 3.58 0.65
C LEU A 45 14.61 3.32 -0.85
N VAL A 46 15.46 3.86 -1.72
CA VAL A 46 15.43 3.59 -3.16
C VAL A 46 15.60 2.09 -3.43
N ASP A 47 16.44 1.41 -2.64
CA ASP A 47 16.64 -0.04 -2.79
C ASP A 47 15.35 -0.80 -2.48
N ASP A 48 14.60 -0.40 -1.44
CA ASP A 48 13.31 -0.99 -1.11
C ASP A 48 12.33 -0.92 -2.30
N VAL A 49 12.30 0.23 -2.98
CA VAL A 49 11.44 0.45 -4.15
C VAL A 49 11.84 -0.48 -5.31
N ILE A 50 13.13 -0.57 -5.60
CA ILE A 50 13.67 -1.40 -6.70
C ILE A 50 13.46 -2.89 -6.41
N GLN A 51 13.80 -3.33 -5.20
CA GLN A 51 13.65 -4.70 -4.74
C GLN A 51 12.17 -5.13 -4.77
N SER A 52 11.28 -4.27 -4.28
CA SER A 52 9.83 -4.50 -4.35
C SER A 52 9.32 -4.54 -5.78
N GLN A 53 9.86 -3.70 -6.67
CA GLN A 53 9.50 -3.75 -8.10
C GLN A 53 9.86 -5.11 -8.70
N SER A 54 11.07 -5.60 -8.46
CA SER A 54 11.56 -6.89 -8.96
C SER A 54 10.75 -8.07 -8.42
N PHE A 55 10.45 -8.05 -7.11
CA PHE A 55 9.56 -9.03 -6.48
C PHE A 55 8.17 -9.04 -7.14
N LEU A 56 7.52 -7.89 -7.23
CA LEU A 56 6.17 -7.79 -7.80
C LEU A 56 6.12 -8.20 -9.27
N ARG A 57 7.16 -7.89 -10.07
CA ARG A 57 7.26 -8.36 -11.47
C ARG A 57 7.35 -9.87 -11.55
N SER A 58 8.13 -10.50 -10.68
CA SER A 58 8.34 -11.96 -10.67
C SER A 58 7.04 -12.74 -10.44
N TYR A 59 6.18 -12.25 -9.54
CA TYR A 59 4.88 -12.87 -9.26
C TYR A 59 3.76 -12.40 -10.19
N GLY A 60 3.84 -11.16 -10.71
CA GLY A 60 2.84 -10.61 -11.61
C GLY A 60 2.77 -11.29 -12.98
N ARG A 61 3.86 -11.92 -13.43
CA ARG A 61 3.85 -12.76 -14.64
C ARG A 61 2.97 -14.01 -14.51
N LYS A 62 2.75 -14.48 -13.28
CA LYS A 62 2.03 -15.74 -13.01
C LYS A 62 0.55 -15.53 -12.78
N SER A 63 0.16 -14.46 -12.07
CA SER A 63 -1.23 -14.22 -11.69
C SER A 63 -1.46 -12.77 -11.30
N GLU A 64 -2.46 -12.13 -11.92
CA GLU A 64 -2.92 -10.79 -11.53
C GLU A 64 -3.47 -10.76 -10.10
N ALA A 65 -4.15 -11.83 -9.68
CA ALA A 65 -4.66 -11.92 -8.32
C ALA A 65 -3.53 -11.94 -7.29
N THR A 66 -2.47 -12.70 -7.57
CA THR A 66 -1.26 -12.76 -6.72
C THR A 66 -0.55 -11.42 -6.70
N TYR A 67 -0.33 -10.79 -7.87
CA TYR A 67 0.23 -9.45 -7.95
C TYR A 67 -0.57 -8.47 -7.09
N ARG A 68 -1.90 -8.43 -7.25
CA ARG A 68 -2.74 -7.49 -6.51
C ARG A 68 -2.65 -7.71 -5.00
N SER A 69 -2.60 -8.97 -4.56
CA SER A 69 -2.45 -9.32 -3.15
C SER A 69 -1.11 -8.86 -2.61
N TYR A 70 -0.01 -9.28 -3.24
CA TYR A 70 1.35 -8.92 -2.83
C TYR A 70 1.58 -7.42 -2.89
N ARG A 71 1.17 -6.74 -3.98
CA ARG A 71 1.28 -5.29 -4.08
C ARG A 71 0.61 -4.59 -2.91
N ASN A 72 -0.58 -5.03 -2.50
CA ASN A 72 -1.25 -4.41 -1.35
C ASN A 72 -0.47 -4.59 -0.04
N GLU A 73 0.03 -5.79 0.24
CA GLU A 73 0.72 -6.07 1.50
C GLU A 73 2.13 -5.47 1.53
N ILE A 74 2.89 -5.57 0.43
CA ILE A 74 4.23 -4.99 0.33
C ILE A 74 4.16 -3.46 0.37
N GLU A 75 3.23 -2.84 -0.35
CA GLU A 75 3.09 -1.38 -0.30
C GLU A 75 2.69 -0.87 1.10
N ARG A 76 1.80 -1.58 1.81
CA ARG A 76 1.49 -1.25 3.22
C ARG A 76 2.73 -1.34 4.10
N PHE A 77 3.50 -2.41 3.95
CA PHE A 77 4.70 -2.65 4.73
C PHE A 77 5.75 -1.57 4.51
N LEU A 78 6.03 -1.24 3.25
CA LEU A 78 6.95 -0.15 2.88
C LEU A 78 6.50 1.19 3.45
N LEU A 79 5.24 1.58 3.22
CA LEU A 79 4.72 2.85 3.71
C LEU A 79 4.80 2.92 5.23
N TRP A 80 4.55 1.81 5.94
CA TRP A 80 4.63 1.77 7.39
C TRP A 80 6.08 1.92 7.85
N SER A 81 7.00 1.17 7.23
CA SER A 81 8.43 1.22 7.55
C SER A 81 8.97 2.63 7.40
N TRP A 82 8.70 3.28 6.27
CA TRP A 82 9.23 4.61 5.98
C TRP A 82 8.58 5.71 6.82
N SER A 83 7.26 5.65 7.05
CA SER A 83 6.54 6.75 7.71
C SER A 83 6.42 6.60 9.23
N GLN A 84 6.43 5.38 9.76
CA GLN A 84 6.25 5.12 11.19
C GLN A 84 7.56 4.75 11.88
N GLN A 85 8.48 4.09 11.19
CA GLN A 85 9.78 3.69 11.75
C GLN A 85 10.96 4.50 11.21
N GLU A 86 10.77 5.24 10.11
CA GLU A 86 11.84 5.94 9.38
C GLU A 86 13.02 5.01 9.03
N LYS A 87 12.71 3.75 8.69
CA LYS A 87 13.67 2.69 8.36
C LYS A 87 13.39 2.08 7.00
N THR A 88 14.43 1.56 6.36
CA THR A 88 14.25 0.61 5.25
C THR A 88 13.87 -0.77 5.76
N ILE A 89 13.27 -1.59 4.90
CA ILE A 89 12.83 -2.95 5.27
C ILE A 89 13.98 -3.85 5.73
N ASN A 90 15.19 -3.60 5.26
CA ASN A 90 16.40 -4.36 5.64
C ASN A 90 16.93 -3.96 7.03
N GLN A 91 16.48 -2.82 7.58
CA GLN A 91 16.85 -2.35 8.92
C GLN A 91 15.83 -2.77 9.99
N LEU A 92 14.71 -3.39 9.60
CA LEU A 92 13.67 -3.80 10.53
C LEU A 92 14.11 -5.02 11.33
N THR A 93 13.95 -4.90 12.64
CA THR A 93 14.17 -6.00 13.58
C THR A 93 12.92 -6.86 13.71
N ARG A 94 13.05 -8.03 14.36
CA ARG A 94 11.89 -8.85 14.71
C ARG A 94 10.84 -8.08 15.53
N GLN A 95 11.28 -7.22 16.45
CA GLN A 95 10.37 -6.39 17.24
C GLN A 95 9.64 -5.36 16.36
N ASP A 96 10.31 -4.81 15.35
CA ASP A 96 9.66 -3.91 14.40
C ASP A 96 8.61 -4.66 13.55
N LEU A 97 8.88 -5.91 13.15
CA LEU A 97 7.89 -6.75 12.45
C LEU A 97 6.66 -7.03 13.32
N GLU A 98 6.84 -7.33 14.61
CA GLU A 98 5.73 -7.50 15.56
C GLU A 98 4.87 -6.23 15.64
N ARG A 99 5.51 -5.05 15.76
CA ARG A 99 4.80 -3.75 15.71
C ARG A 99 4.06 -3.53 14.41
N TYR A 100 4.64 -3.94 13.28
CA TYR A 100 3.96 -3.86 11.98
C TYR A 100 2.71 -4.74 11.94
N PHE A 101 2.76 -5.97 12.45
CA PHE A 101 1.60 -6.86 12.42
C PHE A 101 0.49 -6.38 13.35
N ASP A 102 0.83 -5.83 14.52
CA ASP A 102 -0.13 -5.17 15.40
C ASP A 102 -0.78 -3.96 14.72
N PHE A 103 0.03 -3.15 14.03
CA PHE A 103 -0.44 -2.02 13.24
C PHE A 103 -1.36 -2.46 12.09
N ALA A 104 -0.95 -3.47 11.33
CA ALA A 104 -1.72 -3.99 10.20
C ALA A 104 -3.05 -4.58 10.65
N LYS A 105 -3.07 -5.24 11.83
CA LYS A 105 -4.29 -5.76 12.44
C LYS A 105 -5.28 -4.66 12.75
N LYS A 106 -4.82 -3.53 13.32
CA LYS A 106 -5.67 -2.41 13.72
C LYS A 106 -5.07 -1.06 13.29
N PRO A 107 -5.13 -0.71 11.99
CA PRO A 107 -4.51 0.49 11.50
C PRO A 107 -5.26 1.74 11.98
N PRO A 108 -4.57 2.88 12.14
CA PRO A 108 -5.21 4.13 12.53
C PRO A 108 -6.17 4.62 11.44
N LYS A 109 -7.19 5.41 11.83
CA LYS A 109 -8.23 5.93 10.92
C LYS A 109 -7.66 6.67 9.70
N SER A 110 -6.53 7.35 9.85
CA SER A 110 -5.88 8.06 8.74
C SER A 110 -5.48 7.13 7.59
N TRP A 111 -5.18 5.85 7.87
CA TRP A 111 -4.77 4.83 6.90
C TRP A 111 -5.91 4.04 6.27
N ILE A 112 -7.16 4.37 6.62
CA ILE A 112 -8.34 3.64 6.21
C ILE A 112 -9.23 4.54 5.36
N SER A 113 -9.62 4.07 4.17
CA SER A 113 -10.65 4.70 3.35
C SER A 113 -12.02 4.06 3.58
N ASP A 114 -13.08 4.82 3.35
CA ASP A 114 -14.47 4.35 3.50
C ASP A 114 -14.87 3.32 2.42
N SER A 115 -14.04 3.17 1.38
CA SER A 115 -14.27 2.24 0.29
C SER A 115 -12.97 1.95 -0.46
N VAL A 116 -12.96 0.88 -1.26
CA VAL A 116 -11.86 0.60 -2.18
C VAL A 116 -11.77 1.72 -3.21
N GLN A 117 -10.60 2.34 -3.31
CA GLN A 117 -10.31 3.43 -4.22
C GLN A 117 -9.18 3.04 -5.17
N THR A 118 -9.19 3.56 -6.39
CA THR A 118 -8.01 3.47 -7.27
C THR A 118 -6.86 4.27 -6.66
N ARG A 119 -5.62 3.83 -6.84
CA ARG A 119 -4.42 4.52 -6.32
C ARG A 119 -4.14 5.81 -7.05
N PHE A 120 -4.21 5.74 -8.37
CA PHE A 120 -3.89 6.84 -9.27
C PHE A 120 -5.08 7.19 -10.15
N LYS A 121 -5.10 8.45 -10.61
CA LYS A 121 -5.98 8.99 -11.63
C LYS A 121 -5.13 9.61 -12.72
N PHE A 122 -5.49 9.39 -13.98
CA PHE A 122 -4.83 10.05 -15.09
C PHE A 122 -5.39 11.47 -15.22
N VAL A 123 -4.54 12.48 -15.06
CA VAL A 123 -4.92 13.90 -15.10
C VAL A 123 -3.85 14.66 -15.87
N SER A 124 -4.26 15.34 -16.94
CA SER A 124 -3.38 16.20 -17.75
C SER A 124 -2.09 15.53 -18.26
N GLY A 125 -2.16 14.26 -18.64
CA GLY A 125 -1.02 13.52 -19.19
C GLY A 125 -0.18 12.76 -18.16
N GLU A 126 -0.49 12.87 -16.87
CA GLU A 126 0.28 12.24 -15.79
C GLU A 126 -0.63 11.43 -14.85
N TYR A 127 -0.05 10.48 -14.10
CA TYR A 127 -0.76 9.74 -13.06
C TYR A 127 -0.61 10.43 -11.71
N ARG A 128 -1.70 11.03 -11.24
CA ARG A 128 -1.79 11.72 -9.94
C ARG A 128 -2.41 10.83 -8.87
N ILE A 129 -2.00 11.05 -7.62
CA ILE A 129 -2.59 10.34 -6.47
C ILE A 129 -4.10 10.59 -6.41
N ASN A 130 -4.87 9.53 -6.12
CA ASN A 130 -6.26 9.70 -5.74
C ASN A 130 -6.32 10.09 -4.26
N GLU A 131 -6.74 11.32 -3.96
CA GLU A 131 -6.82 11.84 -2.57
C GLU A 131 -7.72 11.02 -1.64
N LYS A 132 -8.67 10.25 -2.19
CA LYS A 132 -9.55 9.34 -1.43
C LYS A 132 -8.88 8.00 -1.12
N TRP A 133 -7.78 7.68 -1.79
CA TRP A 133 -7.08 6.41 -1.61
C TRP A 133 -6.39 6.34 -0.26
N ARG A 134 -6.46 5.15 0.35
CA ARG A 134 -5.72 4.77 1.54
C ARG A 134 -5.25 3.32 1.44
N PRO A 135 -4.19 2.91 2.16
CA PRO A 135 -3.67 1.55 2.10
C PRO A 135 -4.66 0.48 2.61
N PHE A 136 -5.54 0.84 3.55
CA PHE A 136 -6.64 0.00 4.02
C PHE A 136 -7.98 0.58 3.58
N ALA A 137 -8.98 -0.28 3.42
CA ALA A 137 -10.32 0.13 3.03
C ALA A 137 -11.37 -0.68 3.79
N ILE A 138 -12.41 0.01 4.27
CA ILE A 138 -13.56 -0.67 4.90
C ILE A 138 -14.31 -1.47 3.84
N LYS A 139 -14.45 -2.77 4.07
CA LYS A 139 -15.39 -3.62 3.32
C LYS A 139 -16.79 -3.41 3.89
N ILE A 140 -17.50 -2.39 3.42
CA ILE A 140 -18.95 -2.28 3.66
C ILE A 140 -19.61 -3.30 2.72
N SER A 141 -20.45 -4.18 3.28
CA SER A 141 -21.22 -5.12 2.45
C SER A 141 -22.13 -4.33 1.48
N LYS A 142 -22.38 -4.86 0.28
CA LYS A 142 -23.28 -4.21 -0.70
C LYS A 142 -24.68 -3.97 -0.11
N TYR A 143 -25.12 -4.86 0.78
CA TYR A 143 -26.38 -4.76 1.52
C TYR A 143 -26.40 -3.56 2.48
N ASP A 144 -25.37 -3.41 3.30
CA ASP A 144 -25.26 -2.28 4.23
C ASP A 144 -25.17 -0.93 3.50
N ARG A 145 -24.49 -0.90 2.35
CA ARG A 145 -24.40 0.30 1.50
C ARG A 145 -25.77 0.71 0.95
N LYS A 146 -26.62 -0.25 0.53
CA LYS A 146 -27.98 0.03 0.06
C LYS A 146 -28.87 0.56 1.19
N LYS A 147 -28.78 -0.06 2.37
CA LYS A 147 -29.52 0.36 3.57
C LYS A 147 -29.07 1.73 4.10
N GLN A 148 -27.82 2.13 3.88
CA GLN A 148 -27.31 3.47 4.22
C GLN A 148 -27.84 4.58 3.29
N ILE A 149 -27.99 4.26 2.00
CA ILE A 149 -28.54 5.21 1.01
C ILE A 149 -30.04 5.41 1.25
N GLU A 150 -30.78 4.34 1.58
CA GLU A 150 -32.23 4.41 1.86
C GLU A 150 -32.57 5.19 3.15
N ASN A 151 -31.68 5.23 4.14
CA ASN A 151 -31.95 5.85 5.44
C ASN A 151 -31.44 7.29 5.60
N SER A 152 -30.92 7.95 4.54
CA SER A 152 -30.37 9.33 4.56
C SER A 152 -29.45 9.63 5.77
N SER A 153 -28.79 8.60 6.29
CA SER A 153 -28.00 8.68 7.52
C SER A 153 -26.54 8.76 7.13
N SER A 154 -25.94 9.94 7.32
CA SER A 154 -24.50 10.15 7.16
C SER A 154 -23.73 9.05 7.90
N PRO A 155 -22.71 8.42 7.28
CA PRO A 155 -22.05 7.29 7.88
C PRO A 155 -21.36 7.71 9.17
N ASN A 156 -21.78 7.13 10.30
CA ASN A 156 -21.04 7.22 11.55
C ASN A 156 -19.80 6.31 11.46
N VAL A 157 -18.87 6.66 10.56
CA VAL A 157 -17.57 5.98 10.35
C VAL A 157 -16.79 5.95 11.67
N SER A 158 -17.08 6.86 12.59
CA SER A 158 -16.47 6.95 13.91
C SER A 158 -16.60 5.71 14.79
N LYS A 159 -17.58 4.83 14.57
CA LYS A 159 -17.87 3.68 15.46
C LYS A 159 -17.40 2.30 14.97
N ARG A 160 -16.83 2.15 13.76
CA ARG A 160 -16.32 0.86 13.30
C ARG A 160 -14.79 0.88 13.33
N SER A 161 -14.20 0.25 14.34
CA SER A 161 -12.78 -0.10 14.32
C SER A 161 -12.56 -1.06 13.16
N HIS A 162 -11.85 -0.62 12.12
CA HIS A 162 -11.41 -1.53 11.08
C HIS A 162 -10.35 -2.45 11.68
N GLU A 163 -10.63 -3.73 11.72
CA GLU A 163 -9.69 -4.77 12.14
C GLU A 163 -9.56 -5.77 10.99
N LEU A 164 -8.33 -6.14 10.62
CA LEU A 164 -8.12 -7.19 9.64
C LEU A 164 -8.58 -8.54 10.21
N SER A 165 -9.26 -9.34 9.37
CA SER A 165 -9.64 -10.70 9.75
C SER A 165 -8.42 -11.61 9.89
N GLY A 166 -8.58 -12.75 10.56
CA GLY A 166 -7.53 -13.77 10.67
C GLY A 166 -6.99 -14.22 9.31
N GLU A 167 -7.87 -14.44 8.32
CA GLU A 167 -7.46 -14.75 6.93
C GLU A 167 -6.65 -13.63 6.29
N ALA A 168 -7.05 -12.36 6.48
CA ALA A 168 -6.31 -11.23 5.93
C ALA A 168 -4.92 -11.10 6.56
N MET A 169 -4.82 -11.36 7.88
CA MET A 169 -3.53 -11.42 8.56
C MET A 169 -2.65 -12.56 8.01
N LYS A 170 -3.20 -13.76 7.78
CA LYS A 170 -2.45 -14.86 7.16
C LYS A 170 -1.87 -14.47 5.79
N ILE A 171 -2.65 -13.80 4.96
CA ILE A 171 -2.19 -13.29 3.66
C ILE A 171 -1.06 -12.27 3.85
N CYS A 172 -1.19 -11.36 4.80
CA CYS A 172 -0.16 -10.37 5.14
C CYS A 172 1.16 -11.06 5.55
N PHE A 173 1.11 -12.02 6.49
CA PHE A 173 2.27 -12.81 6.90
C PHE A 173 2.91 -13.56 5.72
N SER A 174 2.10 -14.27 4.92
CA SER A 174 2.61 -15.00 3.76
C SER A 174 3.28 -14.10 2.74
N ALA A 175 2.70 -12.93 2.44
CA ALA A 175 3.27 -11.99 1.48
C ALA A 175 4.61 -11.43 1.97
N ILE A 176 4.72 -11.08 3.25
CA ILE A 176 5.95 -10.53 3.82
C ILE A 176 7.04 -11.59 3.94
N SER A 177 6.68 -12.82 4.35
CA SER A 177 7.62 -13.94 4.35
C SER A 177 8.16 -14.20 2.96
N SER A 178 7.28 -14.35 1.96
CA SER A 178 7.71 -14.56 0.56
C SER A 178 8.58 -13.42 0.03
N PHE A 179 8.34 -12.19 0.49
CA PHE A 179 9.15 -11.05 0.12
C PHE A 179 10.54 -11.12 0.74
N TYR A 180 10.66 -11.34 2.04
CA TYR A 180 11.98 -11.50 2.68
C TYR A 180 12.75 -12.70 2.14
N ASP A 181 12.07 -13.83 1.89
CA ASP A 181 12.68 -14.99 1.23
C ASP A 181 13.28 -14.57 -0.11
N TYR A 182 12.51 -13.86 -0.96
CA TYR A 182 12.99 -13.35 -2.25
C TYR A 182 14.19 -12.40 -2.14
N LEU A 183 14.30 -11.59 -1.08
CA LEU A 183 15.44 -10.67 -0.89
C LEU A 183 16.72 -11.38 -0.46
N THR A 184 16.62 -12.60 0.06
CA THR A 184 17.77 -13.41 0.48
C THR A 184 18.33 -14.33 -0.60
N TYR A 185 17.63 -14.45 -1.74
CA TYR A 185 18.07 -15.19 -2.93
C TYR A 185 18.92 -14.32 -3.85
#